data_AF-A0A8T4PHU5-F1
#
_entry.id   AF-A0A8T4PHU5-F1
#
_cell.length_a   1.000
_cell.length_b   1.000
_cell.length_c   1.000
_cell.angle_alpha   90.00
_cell.angle_beta   90.00
_cell.angle_gamma   90.00
#
_symmetry.space_group_name_H-M   'P 1'
#
loop_
_entity.id
_entity.type
_entity.pdbx_description
1 polymer ?
#
loop_
_entity_poly.entity_id
_entity_poly.type
_entity_poly.pdbx_seq_one_letter_code
_entity_poly.pdbx_strand_id
1 'polypeptide(L)'
;MPQYRLGEPYARALNQVVADGDFRSPEAVLRYLVETHATGLIQRQAVIIDPHAADNRARRTQSQWVGFFNEQGKAMISAPNIYQAGKHASDEVLASLRRDFGESLLVSSSRIKYAQDDLSGRITHNYESSVFKPSQRDVKVIPVYDETLLAQALQSDESIGYLHALFDTTDEPKCIAGTLENLSKRNADRIALWTPSQFSRQYYNEGAVRFDVDGGGGFRVVGGDRVVDGVGRSRGVNVKSAKPDAQK
;
A
#
# COMPACT_ATOMS: atom_id res chain seq x y z
N MET A 1 15.35 -17.94 -29.10
CA MET A 1 14.90 -17.57 -27.74
C MET A 1 14.98 -18.80 -26.86
N PRO A 2 15.41 -18.70 -25.59
CA PRO A 2 15.37 -19.86 -24.70
C PRO A 2 13.92 -20.30 -24.50
N GLN A 3 13.63 -21.58 -24.76
CA GLN A 3 12.31 -22.18 -24.53
C GLN A 3 12.26 -22.67 -23.08
N TYR A 4 11.49 -21.98 -22.24
CA TYR A 4 11.24 -22.43 -20.87
C TYR A 4 10.22 -23.57 -20.91
N ARG A 5 10.57 -24.71 -20.32
CA ARG A 5 9.63 -25.83 -20.16
C ARG A 5 8.88 -25.66 -18.84
N LEU A 6 7.63 -25.25 -18.94
CA LEU A 6 6.72 -25.29 -17.80
C LEU A 6 6.24 -26.73 -17.61
N GLY A 7 6.13 -27.19 -16.36
CA GLY A 7 5.50 -28.47 -16.06
C GLY A 7 4.03 -28.49 -16.51
N GLU A 8 3.50 -29.66 -16.85
CA GLU A 8 2.13 -29.84 -17.34
C GLU A 8 1.04 -29.08 -16.54
N PRO A 9 1.06 -29.07 -15.19
CA PRO A 9 0.04 -28.36 -14.41
C PRO A 9 0.03 -26.85 -14.70
N TYR A 10 1.20 -26.26 -14.88
CA TYR A 10 1.36 -24.82 -15.12
C TYR A 10 0.99 -24.45 -16.56
N ALA A 11 1.36 -25.30 -17.53
CA ALA A 11 0.95 -25.11 -18.91
C ALA A 11 -0.58 -25.15 -19.06
N ARG A 12 -1.24 -26.08 -18.35
CA ARG A 12 -2.70 -26.19 -18.32
C ARG A 12 -3.36 -24.95 -17.70
N ALA A 13 -2.84 -24.46 -16.59
CA ALA A 13 -3.35 -23.25 -15.94
C ALA A 13 -3.22 -22.02 -16.85
N LEU A 14 -2.09 -21.84 -17.53
CA LEU A 14 -1.91 -20.73 -18.48
C LEU A 14 -2.88 -20.80 -19.65
N ASN A 15 -3.12 -21.99 -20.20
CA ASN A 15 -4.07 -22.19 -21.30
C ASN A 15 -5.51 -21.90 -20.84
N GLN A 16 -5.87 -22.23 -19.59
CA GLN A 16 -7.18 -21.92 -19.04
C GLN A 16 -7.40 -20.40 -18.95
N VAL A 17 -6.42 -19.66 -18.41
CA VAL A 17 -6.48 -18.19 -18.32
C VAL A 17 -6.65 -17.51 -19.69
N VAL A 18 -6.06 -18.10 -20.74
CA VAL A 18 -6.24 -17.63 -22.12
C VAL A 18 -7.63 -17.99 -22.66
N ALA A 19 -8.12 -19.20 -22.37
CA ALA A 19 -9.46 -19.64 -22.75
C ALA A 19 -10.57 -18.81 -22.08
N ASP A 20 -10.32 -18.32 -20.87
CA ASP A 20 -11.22 -17.45 -20.12
C ASP A 20 -11.30 -16.02 -20.70
N GLY A 21 -10.43 -15.69 -21.68
CA GLY A 21 -10.51 -14.47 -22.50
C GLY A 21 -9.72 -13.28 -21.96
N ASP A 22 -9.09 -13.41 -20.80
CA ASP A 22 -8.35 -12.32 -20.14
C ASP A 22 -7.04 -11.97 -20.86
N PHE A 23 -6.45 -12.93 -21.58
CA PHE A 23 -5.17 -12.75 -22.28
C PHE A 23 -5.16 -13.42 -23.64
N ARG A 24 -4.49 -12.80 -24.62
CA ARG A 24 -4.47 -13.27 -26.02
C ARG A 24 -3.58 -14.49 -26.27
N SER A 25 -2.70 -14.84 -25.34
CA SER A 25 -1.76 -15.96 -25.45
C SER A 25 -1.12 -16.30 -24.10
N PRO A 26 -0.62 -17.54 -23.91
CA PRO A 26 0.14 -17.90 -22.72
C PRO A 26 1.39 -17.03 -22.52
N GLU A 27 2.04 -16.61 -23.60
CA GLU A 27 3.17 -15.69 -23.58
C GLU A 27 2.78 -14.30 -23.05
N ALA A 28 1.58 -13.82 -23.35
CA ALA A 28 1.07 -12.57 -22.79
C ALA A 28 0.83 -12.67 -21.28
N VAL A 29 0.32 -13.81 -20.80
CA VAL A 29 0.17 -14.07 -19.35
C VAL A 29 1.54 -14.09 -18.68
N LEU A 30 2.51 -14.82 -19.24
CA LEU A 30 3.87 -14.88 -18.71
C LEU A 30 4.55 -13.51 -18.72
N ARG A 31 4.42 -12.74 -19.81
CA ARG A 31 4.96 -11.38 -19.88
C ARG A 31 4.33 -10.49 -18.83
N TYR A 32 3.00 -10.52 -18.67
CA TYR A 32 2.30 -9.78 -17.63
C TYR A 32 2.76 -10.17 -16.23
N LEU A 33 2.91 -11.47 -15.94
CA LEU A 33 3.41 -11.95 -14.65
C LEU A 33 4.87 -11.54 -14.41
N VAL A 34 5.73 -11.62 -15.43
CA VAL A 34 7.12 -11.19 -15.34
C VAL A 34 7.21 -9.67 -15.19
N GLU A 35 6.41 -8.89 -15.90
CA GLU A 35 6.36 -7.43 -15.76
C GLU A 35 5.79 -7.01 -14.41
N THR A 36 4.75 -7.70 -13.92
CA THR A 36 4.18 -7.47 -12.58
C THR A 36 5.17 -7.85 -11.49
N HIS A 37 5.85 -8.99 -11.64
CA HIS A 37 6.89 -9.45 -10.73
C HIS A 37 8.13 -8.55 -10.79
N ALA A 38 8.55 -8.12 -11.97
CA ALA A 38 9.69 -7.21 -12.17
C ALA A 38 9.36 -5.80 -11.66
N THR A 39 8.15 -5.29 -11.88
CA THR A 39 7.70 -4.00 -11.31
C THR A 39 7.59 -4.10 -9.79
N GLY A 40 7.06 -5.22 -9.28
CA GLY A 40 7.06 -5.54 -7.85
C GLY A 40 8.47 -5.71 -7.28
N LEU A 41 9.43 -6.26 -8.04
CA LEU A 41 10.83 -6.43 -7.64
C LEU A 41 11.62 -5.12 -7.72
N ILE A 42 11.33 -4.26 -8.69
CA ILE A 42 11.89 -2.91 -8.82
C ILE A 42 11.36 -2.03 -7.69
N GLN A 43 10.12 -2.23 -7.24
CA GLN A 43 9.60 -1.64 -5.99
C GLN A 43 10.14 -2.34 -4.72
N ARG A 44 10.61 -3.59 -4.81
CA ARG A 44 11.40 -4.29 -3.77
C ARG A 44 12.90 -3.98 -3.86
N GLN A 45 13.35 -3.01 -4.65
CA GLN A 45 14.64 -2.37 -4.37
C GLN A 45 14.53 -1.83 -2.95
N ALA A 46 15.41 -2.29 -2.04
CA ALA A 46 15.31 -2.02 -0.61
C ALA A 46 15.03 -0.53 -0.36
N VAL A 47 13.77 -0.24 -0.10
CA VAL A 47 13.26 1.11 0.08
C VAL A 47 13.71 1.54 1.48
N ILE A 48 14.57 2.55 1.56
CA ILE A 48 15.06 3.06 2.84
C ILE A 48 14.12 4.17 3.28
N ILE A 49 13.32 3.89 4.31
CA ILE A 49 12.47 4.88 4.96
C ILE A 49 13.36 5.76 5.84
N ASP A 50 13.20 7.09 5.73
CA ASP A 50 13.93 8.03 6.56
C ASP A 50 13.65 7.77 8.06
N PRO A 51 14.68 7.61 8.91
CA PRO A 51 14.52 7.20 10.31
C PRO A 51 13.90 8.29 11.18
N HIS A 52 13.82 9.54 10.71
CA HIS A 52 13.18 10.65 11.41
C HIS A 52 12.01 11.24 10.61
N ALA A 53 11.03 11.79 11.34
CA ALA A 53 9.90 12.48 10.73
C ALA A 53 10.42 13.66 9.91
N ALA A 54 9.79 13.91 8.76
CA ALA A 54 10.18 15.03 7.92
C ALA A 54 9.88 16.39 8.60
N ASP A 55 10.62 17.41 8.18
CA ASP A 55 10.34 18.82 8.48
C ASP A 55 10.15 19.13 9.98
N ASN A 56 11.05 18.61 10.83
CA ASN A 56 11.05 18.86 12.28
C ASN A 56 9.68 18.63 12.97
N ARG A 57 8.98 17.55 12.60
CA ARG A 57 7.66 17.15 13.12
C ARG A 57 6.48 18.04 12.68
N ALA A 58 6.63 18.80 11.59
CA ALA A 58 5.52 19.53 10.98
C ALA A 58 4.33 18.59 10.69
N ARG A 59 3.14 19.17 10.62
CA ARG A 59 1.93 18.48 10.18
C ARG A 59 1.44 19.18 8.92
N ARG A 60 1.18 18.40 7.86
CA ARG A 60 0.73 18.89 6.55
C ARG A 60 -0.35 17.96 5.97
N THR A 61 -1.13 18.46 5.01
CA THR A 61 -2.05 17.63 4.21
C THR A 61 -1.27 16.72 3.26
N GLN A 62 -1.93 15.72 2.65
CA GLN A 62 -1.27 14.84 1.69
C GLN A 62 -0.64 15.62 0.52
N SER A 63 -1.38 16.53 -0.11
CA SER A 63 -0.86 17.32 -1.24
C SER A 63 0.33 18.20 -0.85
N GLN A 64 0.31 18.78 0.34
CA GLN A 64 1.43 19.57 0.86
C GLN A 64 2.67 18.69 1.13
N TRP A 65 2.49 17.47 1.64
CA TRP A 65 3.60 16.53 1.81
C TRP A 65 4.18 16.09 0.47
N VAL A 66 3.33 15.77 -0.50
CA VAL A 66 3.79 15.39 -1.85
C VAL A 66 4.64 16.51 -2.45
N GLY A 67 4.17 17.76 -2.41
CA GLY A 67 4.93 18.92 -2.86
C GLY A 67 6.29 19.05 -2.16
N PHE A 68 6.29 18.98 -0.83
CA PHE A 68 7.52 19.06 -0.02
C PHE A 68 8.57 17.99 -0.38
N PHE A 69 8.16 16.73 -0.55
CA PHE A 69 9.12 15.66 -0.90
C PHE A 69 9.58 15.76 -2.35
N ASN A 70 8.69 16.15 -3.27
CA ASN A 70 9.06 16.39 -4.66
C ASN A 70 10.11 17.51 -4.79
N GLU A 71 9.99 18.59 -4.02
CA GLU A 71 10.99 19.68 -3.96
C GLU A 71 12.35 19.20 -3.45
N GLN A 72 12.37 18.16 -2.60
CA GLN A 72 13.60 17.55 -2.11
C GLN A 72 14.16 16.46 -3.03
N GLY A 73 13.50 16.16 -4.15
CA GLY A 73 13.85 15.01 -4.98
C GLY A 73 13.74 13.67 -4.25
N LYS A 74 12.82 13.58 -3.28
CA LYS A 74 12.51 12.36 -2.52
C LYS A 74 11.09 11.87 -2.80
N ALA A 75 10.87 10.56 -2.67
CA ALA A 75 9.51 10.03 -2.66
C ALA A 75 8.90 10.16 -1.26
N MET A 76 7.60 10.46 -1.20
CA MET A 76 6.81 10.37 0.03
C MET A 76 6.41 8.91 0.30
N ILE A 77 6.47 8.47 1.56
CA ILE A 77 6.13 7.11 1.96
C ILE A 77 4.71 6.71 1.54
N SER A 78 4.55 5.57 0.89
CA SER A 78 3.25 5.01 0.47
C SER A 78 2.76 3.92 1.43
N ALA A 79 1.49 3.53 1.33
CA ALA A 79 0.94 2.41 2.12
C ALA A 79 1.69 1.08 1.89
N PRO A 80 2.10 0.71 0.66
CA PRO A 80 3.01 -0.41 0.45
C PRO A 80 4.34 -0.28 1.18
N ASN A 81 4.97 0.90 1.20
CA ASN A 81 6.24 1.08 1.93
C ASN A 81 6.05 0.87 3.44
N ILE A 82 4.96 1.38 4.01
CA ILE A 82 4.62 1.21 5.43
C ILE A 82 4.41 -0.28 5.75
N TYR A 83 3.69 -1.01 4.89
CA TYR A 83 3.48 -2.44 5.05
C TYR A 83 4.79 -3.24 4.96
N GLN A 84 5.64 -2.94 3.96
CA GLN A 84 6.97 -3.57 3.83
C GLN A 84 7.88 -3.26 5.03
N ALA A 85 7.75 -2.09 5.65
CA ALA A 85 8.46 -1.77 6.89
C ALA A 85 8.13 -2.78 8.00
N GLY A 86 6.86 -3.16 8.13
CA GLY A 86 6.40 -4.18 9.08
C GLY A 86 7.05 -5.55 8.88
N LYS A 87 7.60 -5.84 7.69
CA LYS A 87 8.30 -7.10 7.39
C LYS A 87 9.80 -7.03 7.57
N HIS A 88 10.40 -5.89 7.20
CA HIS A 88 11.83 -5.83 6.89
C HIS A 88 12.58 -4.64 7.52
N ALA A 89 11.88 -3.68 8.13
CA ALA A 89 12.54 -2.53 8.74
C ALA A 89 13.26 -2.93 10.03
N SER A 90 14.33 -2.19 10.37
CA SER A 90 14.99 -2.32 11.65
C SER A 90 14.07 -1.88 12.80
N ASP A 91 14.35 -2.37 14.01
CA ASP A 91 13.61 -1.98 15.21
C ASP A 91 13.62 -0.46 15.44
N GLU A 92 14.71 0.22 15.06
CA GLU A 92 14.82 1.68 15.14
C GLU A 92 13.79 2.38 14.23
N VAL A 93 13.70 1.96 12.97
CA VAL A 93 12.73 2.52 12.01
C VAL A 93 11.30 2.22 12.48
N LEU A 94 11.03 1.00 12.93
CA LEU A 94 9.71 0.62 13.45
C LEU A 94 9.33 1.43 14.70
N ALA A 95 10.24 1.60 15.66
CA ALA A 95 10.01 2.44 16.83
C ALA A 95 9.75 3.90 16.44
N SER A 96 10.44 4.40 15.43
CA SER A 96 10.21 5.74 14.90
C SER A 96 8.85 5.91 14.23
N LEU A 97 8.43 4.95 13.38
CA LEU A 97 7.10 4.95 12.76
C LEU A 97 5.98 4.88 13.80
N ARG A 98 6.14 4.03 14.82
CA ARG A 98 5.17 3.91 15.92
C ARG A 98 4.94 5.22 16.68
N ARG A 99 5.97 6.06 16.82
CA ARG A 99 5.81 7.41 17.38
C ARG A 99 4.96 8.30 16.48
N ASP A 100 5.09 8.20 15.17
CA ASP A 100 4.24 8.99 14.26
C ASP A 100 2.79 8.52 14.26
N PHE A 101 2.54 7.22 14.40
CA PHE A 101 1.19 6.70 14.56
C PHE A 101 0.52 7.20 15.86
N GLY A 102 1.28 7.36 16.93
CA GLY A 102 0.74 7.75 18.25
C GLY A 102 0.71 9.25 18.55
N GLU A 103 1.69 10.02 18.07
CA GLU A 103 1.76 11.47 18.32
C GLU A 103 0.93 12.30 17.31
N SER A 104 0.46 11.66 16.23
CA SER A 104 -0.31 12.28 15.16
C SER A 104 -1.00 11.16 14.34
N LEU A 105 -1.08 11.34 13.03
CA LEU A 105 -1.35 10.31 12.05
C LEU A 105 -0.22 10.32 11.02
N LEU A 106 0.12 9.17 10.46
CA LEU A 106 1.06 9.07 9.34
C LEU A 106 0.28 9.13 8.02
N VAL A 107 0.42 10.25 7.30
CA VAL A 107 -0.13 10.44 5.96
C VAL A 107 0.79 9.73 4.97
N SER A 108 0.21 8.89 4.12
CA SER A 108 0.93 8.24 3.02
C SER A 108 0.68 8.92 1.67
N SER A 109 1.50 8.60 0.68
CA SER A 109 1.29 8.96 -0.73
C SER A 109 0.32 8.02 -1.46
N SER A 110 -0.40 7.15 -0.75
CA SER A 110 -1.48 6.35 -1.33
C SER A 110 -2.81 7.12 -1.29
N ARG A 111 -3.52 7.13 -2.42
CA ARG A 111 -4.84 7.76 -2.56
C ARG A 111 -5.86 6.74 -3.11
N ILE A 112 -7.08 6.80 -2.62
CA ILE A 112 -8.19 5.97 -3.08
C ILE A 112 -9.20 6.88 -3.78
N LYS A 113 -9.55 6.53 -5.03
CA LYS A 113 -10.68 7.09 -5.75
C LYS A 113 -11.82 6.08 -5.72
N TYR A 114 -12.88 6.38 -5.01
CA TYR A 114 -14.08 5.57 -4.89
C TYR A 114 -15.01 5.81 -6.09
N ALA A 115 -15.69 4.76 -6.55
CA ALA A 115 -16.85 4.92 -7.42
C ALA A 115 -18.03 5.51 -6.63
N GLN A 116 -18.84 6.32 -7.30
CA GLN A 116 -20.02 6.96 -6.68
C GLN A 116 -21.24 6.03 -6.68
N ASP A 117 -21.31 5.13 -7.66
CA ASP A 117 -22.50 4.32 -7.94
C ASP A 117 -22.42 2.88 -7.39
N ASP A 118 -21.20 2.40 -7.11
CA ASP A 118 -20.96 1.08 -6.53
C ASP A 118 -19.75 1.08 -5.56
N LEU A 119 -19.40 -0.10 -5.05
CA LEU A 119 -18.30 -0.28 -4.10
C LEU A 119 -16.92 -0.35 -4.77
N SER A 120 -16.82 -0.24 -6.09
CA SER A 120 -15.53 -0.30 -6.79
C SER A 120 -14.70 0.96 -6.54
N GLY A 121 -13.44 0.91 -6.94
CA GLY A 121 -12.58 2.09 -6.92
C GLY A 121 -11.20 1.81 -7.47
N ARG A 122 -10.33 2.80 -7.34
CA ARG A 122 -8.93 2.76 -7.78
C ARG A 122 -8.02 3.24 -6.66
N ILE A 123 -7.00 2.45 -6.36
CA ILE A 123 -5.92 2.84 -5.46
C ILE A 123 -4.75 3.32 -6.29
N THR A 124 -4.23 4.51 -6.00
CA THR A 124 -3.01 5.06 -6.58
C THR A 124 -1.94 5.15 -5.51
N HIS A 125 -0.80 4.47 -5.70
CA HIS A 125 0.37 4.62 -4.84
C HIS A 125 1.36 5.62 -5.43
N ASN A 126 2.19 6.23 -4.56
CA ASN A 126 3.13 7.28 -4.95
C ASN A 126 2.44 8.43 -5.70
N TYR A 127 1.23 8.77 -5.27
CA TYR A 127 0.38 9.77 -5.90
C TYR A 127 1.16 11.08 -6.10
N GLU A 128 1.18 11.57 -7.35
CA GLU A 128 1.87 12.80 -7.78
C GLU A 128 3.38 12.88 -7.44
N SER A 129 4.03 11.76 -7.13
CA SER A 129 5.48 11.77 -6.91
C SER A 129 6.25 12.06 -8.20
N SER A 130 7.27 12.92 -8.12
CA SER A 130 8.22 13.18 -9.20
C SER A 130 9.38 12.17 -9.24
N VAL A 131 9.52 11.37 -8.18
CA VAL A 131 10.64 10.42 -7.99
C VAL A 131 10.22 9.00 -8.30
N PHE A 132 9.07 8.57 -7.78
CA PHE A 132 8.49 7.27 -8.09
C PHE A 132 7.33 7.42 -9.04
N LYS A 133 7.35 6.63 -10.12
CA LYS A 133 6.20 6.55 -11.02
C LYS A 133 4.97 6.09 -10.22
N PRO A 134 3.86 6.83 -10.25
CA PRO A 134 2.63 6.39 -9.61
C PRO A 134 2.16 5.05 -10.18
N SER A 135 1.75 4.12 -9.31
CA SER A 135 1.09 2.88 -9.71
C SER A 135 -0.39 2.96 -9.40
N GLN A 136 -1.21 2.33 -10.23
CA GLN A 136 -2.67 2.34 -10.09
C GLN A 136 -3.21 0.91 -10.12
N ARG A 137 -4.19 0.62 -9.26
CA ARG A 137 -4.90 -0.66 -9.21
C ARG A 137 -6.39 -0.42 -9.10
N ASP A 138 -7.13 -0.97 -10.05
CA ASP A 138 -8.59 -1.05 -9.97
C ASP A 138 -8.96 -2.16 -8.99
N VAL A 139 -9.91 -1.87 -8.10
CA VAL A 139 -10.41 -2.77 -7.06
C VAL A 139 -11.90 -2.93 -7.27
N LYS A 140 -12.33 -4.17 -7.51
CA LYS A 140 -13.73 -4.49 -7.79
C LYS A 140 -14.65 -4.12 -6.63
N VAL A 141 -14.22 -4.39 -5.40
CA VAL A 141 -14.96 -4.07 -4.18
C VAL A 141 -13.99 -3.50 -3.15
N ILE A 142 -14.25 -2.27 -2.73
CA ILE A 142 -13.65 -1.65 -1.55
C ILE A 142 -14.73 -1.68 -0.46
N PRO A 143 -14.68 -2.63 0.49
CA PRO A 143 -15.70 -2.78 1.52
C PRO A 143 -15.90 -1.48 2.31
N VAL A 144 -17.07 -1.32 2.91
CA VAL A 144 -17.33 -0.25 3.88
C VAL A 144 -16.92 -0.77 5.25
N TYR A 145 -15.93 -0.13 5.85
CA TYR A 145 -15.46 -0.45 7.19
C TYR A 145 -15.77 0.72 8.11
N ASP A 146 -16.52 0.43 9.17
CA ASP A 146 -16.72 1.33 10.29
C ASP A 146 -15.97 0.76 11.51
N GLU A 147 -14.69 1.10 11.61
CA GLU A 147 -13.75 0.56 12.61
C GLU A 147 -13.75 -0.98 12.66
N THR A 148 -13.92 -1.63 11.50
CA THR A 148 -13.98 -3.09 11.38
C THR A 148 -12.64 -3.70 11.76
N LEU A 149 -12.64 -4.62 12.73
CA LEU A 149 -11.42 -5.28 13.18
C LEU A 149 -10.76 -6.08 12.06
N LEU A 150 -9.44 -6.05 12.00
CA LEU A 150 -8.64 -6.77 11.02
C LEU A 150 -8.96 -8.26 11.03
N ALA A 151 -9.09 -8.86 12.22
CA ALA A 151 -9.44 -10.27 12.39
C ALA A 151 -10.79 -10.64 11.73
N GLN A 152 -11.76 -9.71 11.72
CA GLN A 152 -13.04 -9.89 11.04
C GLN A 152 -12.89 -9.67 9.53
N ALA A 153 -12.20 -8.60 9.13
CA ALA A 153 -12.01 -8.28 7.71
C ALA A 153 -11.32 -9.41 6.94
N LEU A 154 -10.33 -10.07 7.56
CA LEU A 154 -9.57 -11.18 6.96
C LEU A 154 -10.38 -12.47 6.74
N GLN A 155 -11.68 -12.49 7.06
CA GLN A 155 -12.59 -13.60 6.77
C GLN A 155 -13.32 -13.45 5.43
N SER A 156 -13.11 -12.36 4.68
CA SER A 156 -13.77 -12.07 3.41
C SER A 156 -12.77 -11.93 2.26
N ASP A 157 -13.05 -12.57 1.14
CA ASP A 157 -12.24 -12.48 -0.09
C ASP A 157 -12.20 -11.04 -0.65
N GLU A 158 -13.30 -10.30 -0.53
CA GLU A 158 -13.37 -8.89 -0.96
C GLU A 158 -12.44 -8.02 -0.13
N SER A 159 -12.43 -8.24 1.19
CA SER A 159 -11.54 -7.55 2.12
C SER A 159 -10.08 -7.89 1.87
N ILE A 160 -9.77 -9.18 1.64
CA ILE A 160 -8.42 -9.63 1.32
C ILE A 160 -7.96 -9.00 0.00
N GLY A 161 -8.80 -9.00 -1.04
CA GLY A 161 -8.51 -8.36 -2.33
C GLY A 161 -8.25 -6.86 -2.20
N TYR A 162 -9.03 -6.16 -1.38
CA TYR A 162 -8.77 -4.76 -1.06
C TYR A 162 -7.42 -4.56 -0.36
N LEU A 163 -7.09 -5.38 0.65
CA LEU A 163 -5.82 -5.26 1.39
C LEU A 163 -4.60 -5.61 0.51
N HIS A 164 -4.73 -6.58 -0.39
CA HIS A 164 -3.72 -6.88 -1.42
C HIS A 164 -3.47 -5.67 -2.33
N ALA A 165 -4.54 -5.00 -2.77
CA ALA A 165 -4.41 -3.80 -3.56
C ALA A 165 -3.83 -2.63 -2.75
N LEU A 166 -4.24 -2.44 -1.49
CA LEU A 166 -3.81 -1.34 -0.63
C LEU A 166 -2.33 -1.41 -0.25
N PHE A 167 -1.84 -2.61 0.04
CA PHE A 167 -0.47 -2.83 0.50
C PHE A 167 0.49 -3.28 -0.61
N ASP A 168 0.00 -3.39 -1.84
CA ASP A 168 0.70 -3.99 -2.96
C ASP A 168 1.36 -5.33 -2.57
N THR A 169 0.51 -6.29 -2.20
CA THR A 169 0.95 -7.60 -1.76
C THR A 169 0.03 -8.71 -2.26
N THR A 170 0.54 -9.94 -2.19
CA THR A 170 -0.21 -11.19 -2.43
C THR A 170 -0.10 -12.11 -1.21
N ASP A 171 0.17 -11.54 -0.04
CA ASP A 171 0.36 -12.31 1.18
C ASP A 171 -0.93 -12.98 1.63
N GLU A 172 -0.80 -14.18 2.19
CA GLU A 172 -1.89 -14.87 2.87
C GLU A 172 -2.41 -14.03 4.07
N PRO A 173 -3.71 -14.14 4.43
CA PRO A 173 -4.32 -13.35 5.51
C PRO A 173 -3.53 -13.35 6.82
N LYS A 174 -2.98 -14.49 7.22
CA LYS A 174 -2.14 -14.62 8.43
C LYS A 174 -0.87 -13.76 8.36
N CYS A 175 -0.26 -13.64 7.18
CA CYS A 175 0.93 -12.82 6.99
C CYS A 175 0.56 -11.32 6.98
N ILE A 176 -0.60 -10.94 6.42
CA ILE A 176 -1.12 -9.57 6.53
C ILE A 176 -1.32 -9.19 8.00
N ALA A 177 -1.98 -10.07 8.79
CA ALA A 177 -2.17 -9.87 10.21
C ALA A 177 -0.84 -9.69 10.93
N GLY A 178 0.07 -10.67 10.85
CA GLY A 178 1.36 -10.61 11.53
C GLY A 178 2.23 -9.42 11.12
N THR A 179 2.13 -8.96 9.86
CA THR A 179 2.85 -7.77 9.39
C THR A 179 2.31 -6.51 10.06
N LEU A 180 0.98 -6.32 10.11
CA LEU A 180 0.37 -5.17 10.76
C LEU A 180 0.52 -5.21 12.29
N GLU A 181 0.51 -6.40 12.89
CA GLU A 181 0.81 -6.58 14.31
C GLU A 181 2.26 -6.21 14.63
N ASN A 182 3.22 -6.65 13.82
CA ASN A 182 4.61 -6.27 14.02
C ASN A 182 4.81 -4.77 13.81
N LEU A 183 4.22 -4.20 12.76
CA LEU A 183 4.29 -2.77 12.47
C LEU A 183 3.80 -1.93 13.68
N SER A 184 2.64 -2.30 14.22
CA SER A 184 1.93 -1.50 15.23
C SER A 184 2.20 -1.90 16.68
N LYS A 185 2.77 -3.09 16.94
CA LYS A 185 2.86 -3.75 18.27
C LYS A 185 1.50 -3.94 18.95
N ARG A 186 0.46 -4.17 18.15
CA ARG A 186 -0.90 -4.46 18.62
C ARG A 186 -1.39 -5.73 17.96
N ASN A 187 -2.19 -6.49 18.67
CA ASN A 187 -2.82 -7.70 18.14
C ASN A 187 -3.90 -7.34 17.11
N ALA A 188 -4.26 -8.27 16.23
CA ALA A 188 -5.22 -8.05 15.15
C ALA A 188 -6.63 -7.65 15.63
N ASP A 189 -7.02 -7.98 16.86
CA ASP A 189 -8.26 -7.54 17.52
C ASP A 189 -8.21 -6.08 18.03
N ARG A 190 -7.04 -5.46 17.96
CA ARG A 190 -6.77 -4.04 18.25
C ARG A 190 -6.33 -3.28 17.01
N ILE A 191 -6.47 -3.89 15.83
CA ILE A 191 -6.23 -3.23 14.55
C ILE A 191 -7.57 -3.07 13.84
N ALA A 192 -7.96 -1.83 13.56
CA ALA A 192 -9.21 -1.51 12.88
C ALA A 192 -8.94 -0.97 11.47
N LEU A 193 -9.85 -1.29 10.55
CA LEU A 193 -9.90 -0.75 9.21
C LEU A 193 -11.05 0.27 9.14
N TRP A 194 -10.85 1.32 8.36
CA TRP A 194 -11.91 2.31 8.11
C TRP A 194 -11.94 2.72 6.64
N THR A 195 -13.13 2.74 6.06
CA THR A 195 -13.42 3.26 4.71
C THR A 195 -14.81 3.91 4.72
N PRO A 196 -15.05 4.95 3.91
CA PRO A 196 -16.29 5.71 3.98
C PRO A 196 -17.47 4.86 3.51
N SER A 197 -18.66 5.17 4.03
CA SER A 197 -19.93 4.61 3.57
C SER A 197 -20.19 4.96 2.10
N GLN A 198 -21.01 4.16 1.40
CA GLN A 198 -21.37 4.45 0.00
C GLN A 198 -22.02 5.83 -0.15
N PHE A 199 -22.86 6.23 0.82
CA PHE A 199 -23.45 7.57 0.84
C PHE A 199 -22.37 8.66 0.89
N SER A 200 -21.34 8.50 1.74
CA SER A 200 -20.24 9.47 1.81
C SER A 200 -19.44 9.53 0.51
N ARG A 201 -19.20 8.38 -0.14
CA ARG A 201 -18.47 8.28 -1.41
C ARG A 201 -19.16 9.06 -2.54
N GLN A 202 -20.48 9.22 -2.52
CA GLN A 202 -21.19 10.02 -3.52
C GLN A 202 -20.77 11.50 -3.51
N TYR A 203 -20.48 12.04 -2.33
CA TYR A 203 -20.11 13.46 -2.17
C TYR A 203 -18.59 13.67 -2.06
N TYR A 204 -17.89 12.70 -1.47
CA TYR A 204 -16.45 12.74 -1.22
C TYR A 204 -15.83 11.43 -1.70
N ASN A 205 -15.59 11.33 -3.00
CA ASN A 205 -15.13 10.11 -3.64
C ASN A 205 -13.60 9.95 -3.69
N GLU A 206 -12.85 10.80 -2.99
CA GLU A 206 -11.39 10.71 -2.90
C GLU A 206 -10.93 10.76 -1.46
N GLY A 207 -10.05 9.82 -1.11
CA GLY A 207 -9.51 9.66 0.24
C GLY A 207 -8.00 9.45 0.25
N ALA A 208 -7.31 10.10 1.18
CA ALA A 208 -5.93 9.77 1.48
C ALA A 208 -5.85 8.55 2.41
N VAL A 209 -4.87 7.68 2.19
CA VAL A 209 -4.59 6.57 3.11
C VAL A 209 -3.69 7.04 4.24
N ARG A 210 -4.11 6.79 5.48
CA ARG A 210 -3.34 7.11 6.69
C ARG A 210 -3.34 5.98 7.71
N PHE A 211 -2.39 6.08 8.63
CA PHE A 211 -2.19 5.13 9.72
C PHE A 211 -2.05 5.89 11.04
N ASP A 212 -2.80 5.51 12.07
CA ASP A 212 -2.73 6.16 13.37
C ASP A 212 -3.07 5.21 14.52
N VAL A 213 -2.95 5.74 15.74
CA VAL A 213 -3.40 5.10 16.97
C VAL A 213 -4.57 5.90 17.53
N ASP A 214 -5.69 5.25 17.80
CA ASP A 214 -6.84 5.89 18.43
C ASP A 214 -6.62 6.19 19.92
N GLY A 215 -7.54 6.94 20.54
CA GLY A 215 -7.47 7.29 21.96
C GLY A 215 -7.57 6.09 22.92
N GLY A 216 -8.08 4.95 22.45
CA GLY A 216 -8.12 3.68 23.18
C GLY A 216 -6.87 2.81 22.98
N GLY A 217 -5.89 3.30 22.22
CA GLY A 217 -4.66 2.60 21.92
C GLY A 217 -4.77 1.56 20.80
N GLY A 218 -5.88 1.49 20.06
CA GLY A 218 -6.02 0.67 18.85
C GLY A 218 -5.28 1.28 17.66
N PHE A 219 -4.76 0.47 16.74
CA PHE A 219 -4.12 0.94 15.51
C PHE A 219 -5.11 0.93 14.36
N ARG A 220 -5.15 1.98 13.55
CA ARG A 220 -6.10 2.08 12.45
C ARG A 220 -5.42 2.24 11.11
N VAL A 221 -5.99 1.58 10.11
CA VAL A 221 -5.68 1.78 8.69
C VAL A 221 -6.91 2.43 8.05
N VAL A 222 -6.76 3.70 7.67
CA VAL A 222 -7.89 4.53 7.23
C VAL A 222 -7.72 4.85 5.75
N GLY A 223 -8.72 4.46 4.95
CA GLY A 223 -8.72 4.60 3.49
C GLY A 223 -9.46 5.83 2.95
N GLY A 224 -10.09 6.65 3.78
CA GLY A 224 -10.99 7.70 3.28
C GLY A 224 -10.94 9.03 4.03
N ASP A 225 -9.79 9.37 4.62
CA ASP A 225 -9.67 10.69 5.21
C ASP A 225 -9.67 11.75 4.11
N ARG A 226 -10.32 12.88 4.37
CA ARG A 226 -10.41 13.94 3.37
C ARG A 226 -9.02 14.44 3.06
N VAL A 227 -8.67 14.45 1.77
CA VAL A 227 -7.37 14.87 1.23
C VAL A 227 -6.93 16.25 1.74
N VAL A 228 -7.91 17.11 2.07
CA VAL A 228 -7.73 18.50 2.49
C VAL A 228 -7.77 18.74 4.01
N ASP A 229 -8.40 17.85 4.79
CA ASP A 229 -8.63 18.09 6.23
C ASP A 229 -7.64 17.30 7.12
N GLY A 230 -7.09 16.19 6.61
CA GLY A 230 -6.16 15.33 7.33
C GLY A 230 -4.74 15.92 7.39
N VAL A 231 -4.43 16.66 8.46
CA VAL A 231 -3.09 17.18 8.71
C VAL A 231 -2.32 16.22 9.61
N GLY A 232 -1.27 15.59 9.08
CA GLY A 232 -0.45 14.63 9.83
C GLY A 232 1.03 14.69 9.47
N ARG A 233 1.81 13.74 9.98
CA ARG A 233 3.24 13.59 9.65
C ARG A 233 3.41 12.71 8.42
N SER A 234 4.58 12.76 7.80
CA SER A 234 4.96 11.82 6.76
C SER A 234 6.47 11.57 6.75
N ARG A 235 6.92 10.63 5.90
CA ARG A 235 8.31 10.21 5.77
C ARG A 235 8.79 10.28 4.34
N GLY A 236 10.05 10.66 4.20
CA GLY A 236 10.79 10.52 2.96
C GLY A 236 11.21 9.08 2.76
N VAL A 237 11.34 8.72 1.50
CA VAL A 237 11.71 7.39 1.06
C VAL A 237 12.79 7.49 -0.02
N ASN A 238 13.86 6.73 0.16
CA ASN A 238 14.96 6.66 -0.79
C ASN A 238 15.07 5.25 -1.38
N VAL A 239 15.48 5.18 -2.64
CA VAL A 239 15.87 3.91 -3.27
C VAL A 239 17.32 3.65 -2.92
N LYS A 240 17.61 2.46 -2.40
CA LYS A 240 19.01 2.01 -2.35
C LYS A 240 19.47 1.84 -3.80
N SER A 241 20.26 2.78 -4.32
CA SER A 241 20.92 2.60 -5.61
C SER A 241 21.67 1.27 -5.54
N ALA A 242 21.33 0.31 -6.38
CA ALA A 242 22.21 -0.80 -6.67
C ALA A 242 23.45 -0.18 -7.31
N LYS A 243 24.46 0.18 -6.50
CA LYS A 243 25.77 0.47 -7.05
C LYS A 243 26.16 -0.79 -7.84
N PRO A 244 26.56 -0.67 -9.11
CA PRO A 244 27.37 -1.72 -9.69
C PRO A 244 28.59 -1.80 -8.77
N ASP A 245 28.84 -2.97 -8.18
CA ASP A 245 30.13 -3.21 -7.56
C ASP A 245 31.17 -2.94 -8.66
N ALA A 246 31.93 -1.87 -8.45
CA ALA A 246 33.09 -1.57 -9.27
C ALA A 246 34.02 -2.78 -9.12
N GLN A 247 34.10 -3.57 -10.19
CA GLN A 247 35.11 -4.62 -10.34
C GLN A 247 36.48 -3.98 -10.07
N LYS A 248 37.13 -4.44 -9.01
CA LYS A 248 38.58 -4.30 -8.83
C LYS A 248 39.26 -5.46 -9.52
#